data_AF-A0A2R7UPM7-F1
#
_entry.id   AF-A0A2R7UPM7-F1
#
_cell.length_a   1.000
_cell.length_b   1.000
_cell.length_c   1.000
_cell.angle_alpha   90.00
_cell.angle_beta   90.00
_cell.angle_gamma   90.00
#
_symmetry.space_group_name_H-M   'P 1'
#
loop_
_entity.id
_entity.type
_entity.pdbx_description
1 polymer ?
#
loop_
_entity_poly.entity_id
_entity_poly.type
_entity_poly.pdbx_seq_one_letter_code
_entity_poly.pdbx_strand_id
1 'polypeptide(L)' 'MPNTERPIDEVVRLAGGQAELARRCNTSQPRIWQCVHRNQKVPADLVIPFEKAVGGQVTRHQLRPDLYPAEDKAAS' A
#
# COMPACT_ATOMS: atom_id res chain seq x y z
N MET A 1 3.30 -23.11 -4.97
CA MET A 1 2.66 -21.98 -5.67
C MET A 1 3.42 -20.74 -5.26
N PRO A 2 4.01 -19.93 -6.16
CA PRO A 2 4.53 -18.65 -5.70
C PRO A 2 3.32 -17.84 -5.22
N ASN A 3 3.26 -17.57 -3.91
CA ASN A 3 2.29 -16.65 -3.35
C ASN A 3 2.63 -15.27 -3.92
N THR A 4 2.00 -14.90 -5.03
CA THR A 4 2.02 -13.51 -5.51
C THR A 4 1.18 -12.69 -4.53
N GLU A 5 1.74 -12.41 -3.36
CA GLU A 5 1.12 -11.59 -2.34
C GLU A 5 0.91 -10.19 -2.94
N ARG A 6 -0.31 -9.65 -2.85
CA ARG A 6 -0.58 -8.34 -3.44
C ARG A 6 0.18 -7.29 -2.62
N PRO A 7 0.68 -6.21 -3.25
CA PRO A 7 1.38 -5.14 -2.53
C PRO A 7 0.59 -4.59 -1.32
N ILE A 8 -0.74 -4.58 -1.42
CA ILE A 8 -1.61 -4.14 -0.32
C ILE A 8 -1.62 -5.12 0.87
N ASP A 9 -1.55 -6.43 0.61
CA ASP A 9 -1.52 -7.46 1.64
C ASP A 9 -0.17 -7.42 2.36
N GLU A 10 0.92 -7.21 1.60
CA GLU A 10 2.25 -7.00 2.14
C GLU A 10 2.31 -5.75 3.04
N VAL A 11 1.73 -4.62 2.62
CA VAL A 11 1.66 -3.42 3.47
C VAL A 11 0.95 -3.72 4.79
N VAL A 12 -0.18 -4.43 4.74
CA VAL A 12 -0.94 -4.80 5.93
C VAL A 12 -0.10 -5.69 6.85
N ARG A 13 0.61 -6.67 6.30
CA ARG A 13 1.50 -7.57 7.05
C ARG A 13 2.64 -6.80 7.73
N LEU A 14 3.33 -5.92 6.98
CA LEU A 14 4.45 -5.11 7.47
C LEU A 14 4.04 -4.07 8.50
N ALA A 15 2.83 -3.53 8.39
CA ALA A 15 2.29 -2.58 9.35
C ALA A 15 1.85 -3.23 10.68
N GLY A 16 1.77 -4.57 10.73
CA GLY A 16 1.29 -5.32 11.91
C GLY A 16 -0.22 -5.59 11.91
N GLY A 17 -0.87 -5.50 10.75
CA GLY A 17 -2.30 -5.77 10.56
C GLY A 17 -3.11 -4.54 10.14
N GLN A 18 -4.38 -4.76 9.79
CA GLN A 18 -5.25 -3.71 9.23
C GLN A 18 -5.55 -2.59 10.24
N ALA A 19 -5.67 -2.93 11.53
CA ALA A 19 -5.94 -1.97 12.59
C ALA A 19 -4.72 -1.06 12.85
N GLU A 20 -3.52 -1.61 12.90
CA GLU A 20 -2.29 -0.83 13.08
C GLU A 20 -1.99 0.04 11.85
N LEU A 21 -2.20 -0.50 10.65
CA LEU A 21 -2.10 0.29 9.42
C LEU A 21 -3.08 1.46 9.44
N ALA A 22 -4.33 1.22 9.82
CA ALA A 22 -5.34 2.26 9.93
C ALA A 22 -4.93 3.38 10.90
N ARG A 23 -4.39 3.03 12.07
CA ARG A 23 -3.86 4.00 13.04
C ARG A 23 -2.69 4.80 12.48
N ARG A 24 -1.71 4.14 11.85
CA ARG A 24 -0.53 4.79 11.24
C ARG A 24 -0.91 5.73 10.10
N CYS A 25 -1.95 5.39 9.34
CA CYS A 25 -2.45 6.19 8.22
C CYS A 25 -3.55 7.17 8.59
N ASN A 26 -3.84 7.35 9.90
CA ASN A 26 -4.90 8.21 10.41
C ASN A 26 -6.26 7.98 9.70
N THR A 27 -6.61 6.71 9.52
CA THR A 27 -7.83 6.30 8.83
C THR A 27 -8.54 5.17 9.57
N SER A 28 -9.69 4.71 9.06
CA SER A 28 -10.48 3.67 9.71
C SER A 28 -10.13 2.28 9.18
N GLN A 29 -10.12 1.28 10.08
CA GLN A 29 -9.90 -0.13 9.70
C GLN A 29 -10.89 -0.65 8.64
N PRO A 30 -12.19 -0.29 8.67
CA PRO A 30 -13.12 -0.68 7.61
C PRO A 30 -12.73 -0.14 6.24
N ARG A 31 -12.13 1.06 6.17
CA ARG A 31 -11.63 1.62 4.92
C ARG A 31 -10.49 0.78 4.36
N ILE A 32 -9.54 0.38 5.21
CA ILE A 32 -8.46 -0.54 4.82
C ILE A 32 -9.04 -1.86 4.31
N TRP A 33 -10.00 -2.43 5.04
CA TRP A 33 -10.66 -3.68 4.64
C TRP A 33 -11.32 -3.57 3.26
N GLN A 34 -12.03 -2.46 2.97
CA GLN A 34 -12.62 -2.21 1.65
C GLN A 34 -11.55 -2.12 0.55
N CYS A 35 -10.40 -1.51 0.83
CA CYS A 35 -9.30 -1.44 -0.12
C CYS A 35 -8.74 -2.84 -0.44
N VAL A 36 -8.59 -3.69 0.58
CA VAL A 36 -8.01 -5.04 0.47
C VAL A 36 -8.97 -6.03 -0.20
N HIS A 37 -10.24 -6.05 0.21
CA HIS A 37 -11.20 -7.10 -0.18
C HIS A 37 -12.14 -6.67 -1.30
N ARG A 38 -12.59 -5.40 -1.29
CA ARG A 38 -13.64 -4.94 -2.22
C ARG A 38 -13.05 -4.33 -3.48
N ASN A 39 -12.24 -3.29 -3.31
CA ASN A 39 -11.70 -2.52 -4.44
C ASN A 39 -10.41 -3.15 -5.00
N GLN A 40 -9.73 -3.97 -4.19
CA GLN A 40 -8.41 -4.54 -4.48
C GLN A 40 -7.38 -3.50 -4.94
N LYS A 41 -7.59 -2.24 -4.57
CA LYS A 41 -6.85 -1.08 -5.05
C LYS A 41 -6.76 -0.04 -3.95
N VAL A 42 -5.56 0.53 -3.80
CA VAL A 42 -5.31 1.59 -2.82
C VAL A 42 -5.79 2.94 -3.38
N PRO A 43 -6.66 3.67 -2.65
CA PRO A 43 -7.01 5.04 -2.94
C PRO A 43 -5.78 5.93 -3.04
N ALA A 44 -5.77 6.89 -3.96
CA ALA A 44 -4.60 7.74 -4.20
C ALA A 44 -4.11 8.48 -2.95
N ASP A 45 -5.04 8.90 -2.08
CA ASP A 45 -4.76 9.59 -0.83
C ASP A 45 -4.10 8.69 0.24
N LEU A 46 -4.25 7.37 0.14
CA LEU A 46 -3.66 6.40 1.07
C LEU A 46 -2.32 5.82 0.60
N VAL A 47 -1.93 6.04 -0.66
CA VAL A 47 -0.67 5.50 -1.20
C VAL A 47 0.55 6.00 -0.42
N ILE A 48 0.66 7.31 -0.23
CA ILE A 48 1.78 7.92 0.51
C ILE A 48 1.75 7.54 2.01
N PRO A 49 0.59 7.60 2.71
CA PRO A 49 0.49 7.07 4.06
C PRO A 49 0.93 5.61 4.21
N PHE A 50 0.59 4.75 3.25
CA PHE A 50 0.95 3.32 3.29
C PHE A 50 2.46 3.13 3.17
N GLU A 51 3.09 3.77 2.19
CA GLU A 51 4.55 3.76 2.00
C GLU A 51 5.27 4.21 3.28
N LYS A 52 4.81 5.31 3.89
CA LYS A 52 5.38 5.81 5.16
C LYS A 52 5.15 4.85 6.32
N ALA A 53 3.96 4.24 6.41
CA ALA A 53 3.60 3.33 7.50
C ALA A 53 4.47 2.06 7.55
N VAL A 54 5.03 1.64 6.41
CA VAL A 54 5.93 0.48 6.29
C VAL A 54 7.40 0.87 6.11
N GLY A 55 7.73 2.16 6.21
CA GLY A 55 9.10 2.65 6.08
C GLY A 55 9.69 2.50 4.67
N GLY A 56 8.87 2.59 3.63
CA GLY A 56 9.33 2.51 2.24
C GLY A 56 9.61 1.10 1.72
N GLN A 57 9.33 0.05 2.51
CA GLN A 57 9.44 -1.34 2.05
C GLN A 57 8.52 -1.65 0.88
N VAL A 58 7.31 -1.12 0.90
CA VAL A 58 6.39 -1.11 -0.23
C VAL A 58 6.25 0.32 -0.73
N THR A 59 6.58 0.54 -2.00
CA THR A 59 6.60 1.88 -2.59
C THR A 59 5.30 2.20 -3.30
N ARG A 60 5.02 3.50 -3.48
CA ARG A 60 3.90 3.99 -4.29
C ARG A 60 3.84 3.40 -5.70
N HIS A 61 5.00 3.09 -6.30
CA HIS A 61 5.10 2.49 -7.63
C HIS A 61 4.56 1.06 -7.66
N GLN A 62 4.72 0.31 -6.57
CA GLN A 62 4.15 -1.04 -6.43
C GLN A 62 2.65 -0.99 -6.11
N LEU A 63 2.20 -0.04 -5.30
CA LEU A 63 0.80 0.08 -4.91
C LEU A 63 -0.09 0.59 -6.05
N ARG A 64 0.40 1.58 -6.79
CA ARG A 64 -0.33 2.27 -7.85
C ARG A 64 0.62 2.63 -9.01
N PRO A 65 1.08 1.65 -9.81
CA PRO A 65 1.89 1.93 -10.99
C PRO A 65 1.15 2.83 -12.00
N ASP A 66 -0.19 2.82 -12.01
CA ASP A 66 -1.01 3.73 -12.84
C ASP A 66 -0.81 5.21 -12.52
N LEU A 67 -0.52 5.55 -11.25
CA LEU A 67 -0.33 6.94 -10.80
C LEU A 67 1.14 7.29 -10.61
N TYR A 68 1.94 6.29 -10.23
CA TYR A 68 3.36 6.41 -9.99
C TYR A 68 4.06 5.39 -10.87
N PRO A 69 4.17 5.62 -12.19
CA PRO A 69 4.98 4.75 -13.04
C PRO A 69 6.39 4.65 -12.44
N ALA A 70 7.02 3.48 -12.56
CA ALA A 70 8.40 3.35 -12.15
C ALA A 70 9.22 4.36 -12.96
N GLU A 71 9.78 5.35 -12.29
CA GLU A 71 10.77 6.21 -12.91
C GLU A 71 11.98 5.33 -13.19
N ASP A 72 12.02 4.77 -14.39
CA ASP A 72 13.13 3.98 -14.88
C ASP A 72 14.32 4.94 -15.04
N LYS A 73 14.98 5.20 -13.90
CA LYS A 73 16.26 5.89 -13.75
C LYS A 73 16.53 6.95 -14.83
N ALA A 74 15.63 7.92 -14.98
CA ALA A 74 15.84 9.06 -15.87
C ALA A 74 16.76 10.09 -15.19
N ALA A 75 18.00 9.67 -14.92
CA ALA A 75 19.14 10.55 -14.65
C ALA A 75 20.44 9.72 -14.67
N SER A 76 20.95 9.46 -15.87
CA SER A 76 22.39 9.36 -16.15
C SER A 76 22.64 9.80 -17.58
#